data_AF-A0A7J2HZ69-F1
#
_entry.id   AF-A0A7J2HZ69-F1
#
_cell.length_a   1.000
_cell.length_b   1.000
_cell.length_c   1.000
_cell.angle_alpha   90.00
_cell.angle_beta   90.00
_cell.angle_gamma   90.00
#
_symmetry.space_group_name_H-M   'P 1'
#
loop_
_entity.id
_entity.type
_entity.pdbx_description
1 polymer ?
#
loop_
_entity_poly.entity_id
_entity_poly.type
_entity_poly.pdbx_seq_one_letter_code
_entity_poly.pdbx_strand_id
1 'polypeptide(L)'
;YSAGIIVVDIALRRCPECGRETPMYFCRTCGRRTEQLYFCPKCGRELPSGGTCPVHRLPAVKHRQGNINFRNLIDEVIDTIFASELVDLGKIRCVIGLTNEDKCPEPLEKGVLRSKYGLYVFKDGTCRFDATNAVMTHFKPSEIGTPIEKLRELGYTHDVNGQPLEREDQLLELKINDIIIPEEAAEYLYRVSKFVDDELELFYGLPRFYNLREPRDLVGHIVFTISPHTFIANVARIIGFTKASVIFAHPFLHAAKRRNADGDEDSIILGLDLLLNFSRHYLPATPGGREDAPLLIVTKIDLNYIDDESYNMEVVERYPLEFYESTYRYESPSNLEDLIPTVGKLFFQGIPYPKINFTNTTRRADEGPLMTTYRKLDKMLDKLEKHVELELKIRAVNPEDSIARAITSHFLRDVSGNLRKFSMQSFRCSMCNAKYRRLPLSGKCEKCGGNLVLTMYPRSAVKYIEPALKTLEAHNLMGYVHQRLKLLEEEARSMFTFLREGEKLKEEMLEEVEPVRRQRLVDFL
;
A
#
# COMPACT_ATOMS: atom_id res chain seq x y z
N TYR A 1 10.29 30.03 -3.39
CA TYR A 1 9.86 29.56 -2.05
C TYR A 1 8.91 30.57 -1.39
N SER A 2 7.75 30.16 -0.87
CA SER A 2 6.79 31.02 -0.13
C SER A 2 7.13 31.22 1.36
N ALA A 3 7.84 30.26 1.98
CA ALA A 3 8.44 30.39 3.31
C ALA A 3 9.88 29.84 3.28
N GLY A 4 10.85 30.59 3.81
CA GLY A 4 12.27 30.19 3.83
C GLY A 4 12.72 29.51 5.12
N ILE A 5 11.99 29.76 6.22
CA ILE A 5 12.29 29.22 7.55
C ILE A 5 11.10 28.38 8.00
N ILE A 6 11.38 27.16 8.48
CA ILE A 6 10.38 26.24 9.02
C ILE A 6 10.70 25.94 10.49
N VAL A 7 9.65 25.79 11.30
CA VAL A 7 9.75 25.36 12.71
C VAL A 7 9.50 23.86 12.75
N VAL A 8 10.52 23.07 13.07
CA VAL A 8 10.43 21.61 13.11
C VAL A 8 11.18 21.04 14.31
N ASP A 9 10.73 19.88 14.79
CA ASP A 9 11.43 19.10 15.81
C ASP A 9 12.36 18.09 15.13
N ILE A 10 13.68 18.27 15.30
CA ILE A 10 14.68 17.59 14.48
C ILE A 10 15.99 17.38 15.25
N ALA A 11 16.69 16.30 14.91
CA ALA A 11 18.04 16.06 15.41
C ALA A 11 19.01 17.10 14.86
N LEU A 12 19.82 17.67 15.75
CA LEU A 12 20.87 18.63 15.37
C LEU A 12 22.25 18.07 15.69
N ARG A 13 23.20 18.42 14.84
CA ARG A 13 24.60 17.99 14.92
C ARG A 13 25.49 19.22 14.77
N ARG A 14 26.68 19.20 15.37
CA ARG A 14 27.67 20.29 15.28
C ARG A 14 28.91 19.82 14.54
N CYS A 15 29.40 20.66 13.63
CA CYS A 15 30.71 20.43 13.03
C CYS A 15 31.80 20.72 14.07
N PRO A 16 32.73 19.78 14.34
CA PRO A 16 33.82 20.03 15.29
C PRO A 16 34.84 21.06 14.78
N GLU A 17 34.89 21.33 13.46
CA GLU A 17 35.86 22.24 12.86
C GLU A 17 35.35 23.67 12.74
N CYS A 18 34.15 23.88 12.19
CA CYS A 18 33.58 25.22 12.00
C CYS A 18 32.48 25.60 13.00
N GLY A 19 32.08 24.68 13.90
CA GLY A 19 31.03 24.93 14.89
C GLY A 19 29.60 25.04 14.33
N ARG A 20 29.41 24.94 13.01
CA ARG A 20 28.08 25.07 12.37
C ARG A 20 27.16 23.94 12.83
N GLU A 21 25.95 24.32 13.26
CA GLU A 21 24.87 23.39 13.56
C GLU A 21 24.12 23.02 12.28
N THR A 22 23.87 21.73 12.09
CA THR A 22 23.19 21.20 10.92
C THR A 22 22.47 19.90 11.27
N PRO A 23 21.33 19.59 10.64
CA PRO A 23 20.72 18.26 10.76
C PRO A 23 21.51 17.16 10.00
N MET A 24 22.50 17.54 9.18
CA MET A 24 23.23 16.64 8.28
C MET A 24 24.40 15.93 8.97
N TYR A 25 24.71 14.71 8.52
CA TYR A 25 25.82 13.90 9.04
C TYR A 25 27.21 14.43 8.67
N PHE A 26 27.32 15.21 7.60
CA PHE A 26 28.55 15.85 7.17
C PHE A 26 28.36 17.36 7.10
N CYS A 27 29.40 18.09 7.51
CA CYS A 27 29.43 19.52 7.36
C CYS A 27 29.74 19.86 5.91
N ARG A 28 28.83 20.57 5.23
CA ARG A 28 29.01 20.94 3.82
C ARG A 28 30.14 21.94 3.57
N THR A 29 30.49 22.74 4.57
CA THR A 29 31.58 23.71 4.45
C THR A 29 32.96 23.07 4.65
N CYS A 30 33.05 22.04 5.48
CA CYS A 30 34.33 21.46 5.90
C CYS A 30 34.55 20.01 5.45
N GLY A 31 33.52 19.32 4.95
CA GLY A 31 33.55 17.90 4.62
C GLY A 31 33.65 16.95 5.84
N ARG A 32 33.88 17.46 7.06
CA ARG A 32 34.00 16.61 8.27
C ARG A 32 32.65 16.08 8.74
N ARG A 33 32.70 14.88 9.34
CA ARG A 33 31.56 14.25 10.01
C ARG A 33 31.16 15.08 11.23
N THR A 34 29.86 15.35 11.37
CA THR A 34 29.30 16.16 12.46
C THR A 34 29.05 15.31 13.70
N GLU A 35 29.12 15.92 14.87
CA GLU A 35 28.88 15.29 16.17
C GLU A 35 27.45 15.54 16.64
N GLN A 36 26.83 14.50 17.21
CA GLN A 36 25.43 14.59 17.66
C GLN A 36 25.30 15.48 18.90
N LEU A 37 24.39 16.45 18.84
CA LEU A 37 24.02 17.26 20.02
C LEU A 37 22.89 16.59 20.81
N TYR A 38 22.87 16.86 22.11
CA TYR A 38 21.83 16.38 23.02
C TYR A 38 21.22 17.55 23.78
N PHE A 39 19.91 17.49 24.03
CA PHE A 39 19.13 18.57 24.61
C PHE A 39 18.23 18.07 25.73
N CYS A 40 17.89 18.94 26.67
CA CYS A 40 16.81 18.68 27.63
C CYS A 40 15.45 18.76 26.90
N PRO A 41 14.56 17.76 27.03
CA PRO A 41 13.27 17.76 26.33
C PRO A 41 12.31 18.87 26.81
N LYS A 42 12.54 19.46 27.99
CA LYS A 42 11.65 20.49 28.57
C LYS A 42 12.15 21.92 28.41
N CYS A 43 13.44 22.18 28.60
CA CYS A 43 14.00 23.53 28.46
C CYS A 43 14.91 23.73 27.24
N GLY A 44 15.19 22.68 26.46
CA GLY A 44 16.01 22.79 25.25
C GLY A 44 17.50 23.09 25.47
N ARG A 45 17.97 23.07 26.73
CA ARG A 45 19.38 23.26 27.10
C ARG A 45 20.23 22.12 26.55
N GLU A 46 21.39 22.45 25.97
CA GLU A 46 22.38 21.46 25.53
C GLU A 46 22.95 20.68 26.72
N LEU A 47 23.07 19.36 26.57
CA LEU A 47 23.54 18.42 27.57
C LEU A 47 24.63 17.52 26.99
N PRO A 48 25.52 16.96 27.81
CA PRO A 48 26.44 15.92 27.36
C PRO A 48 25.69 14.62 26.99
N SER A 49 26.33 13.76 26.20
CA SER A 49 25.78 12.45 25.84
C SER A 49 25.50 11.62 27.10
N GLY A 50 24.29 11.05 27.20
CA GLY A 50 23.84 10.33 28.40
C GLY A 50 23.60 11.21 29.63
N GLY A 51 23.73 12.53 29.50
CA GLY A 51 23.52 13.49 30.58
C GLY A 51 22.06 13.58 31.01
N THR A 52 21.85 13.96 32.27
CA THR A 52 20.53 14.32 32.80
C THR A 52 20.45 15.83 32.99
N CYS A 53 19.27 16.40 32.76
CA CYS A 53 19.08 17.82 32.96
C CYS A 53 19.20 18.16 34.46
N PRO A 54 20.08 19.09 34.87
CA PRO A 54 20.23 19.43 36.29
C PRO A 54 18.97 20.07 36.90
N VAL A 55 18.12 20.69 36.06
CA VAL A 55 16.88 21.35 36.49
C VAL A 55 15.69 20.39 36.47
N HIS A 56 15.51 19.67 35.36
CA HIS A 56 14.31 18.86 35.12
C HIS A 56 14.49 17.38 35.47
N ARG A 57 15.72 16.92 35.71
CA ARG A 57 16.10 15.52 35.98
C ARG A 57 15.61 14.53 34.92
N LEU A 58 15.41 15.01 33.69
CA LEU A 58 15.05 14.20 32.53
C LEU A 58 16.31 13.83 31.75
N PRO A 59 16.34 12.64 31.12
CA PRO A 59 17.44 12.24 30.24
C PRO A 59 17.51 13.14 29.00
N ALA A 60 18.71 13.32 28.46
CA ALA A 60 18.91 14.10 27.25
C ALA A 60 18.34 13.38 26.01
N VAL A 61 17.75 14.16 25.10
CA VAL A 61 17.22 13.71 23.81
C VAL A 61 18.06 14.29 22.67
N LYS A 62 18.06 13.66 21.48
CA LYS A 62 18.89 14.09 20.34
C LYS A 62 18.29 15.24 19.53
N HIS A 63 17.04 15.59 19.80
CA HIS A 63 16.27 16.52 18.99
C HIS A 63 15.74 17.70 19.82
N ARG A 64 15.41 18.79 19.13
CA ARG A 64 14.78 19.98 19.71
C ARG A 64 13.95 20.66 18.62
N GLN A 65 12.88 21.34 19.03
CA GLN A 65 12.22 22.30 18.15
C GLN A 65 13.16 23.47 17.82
N GLY A 66 13.32 23.74 16.53
CA GLY A 66 14.21 24.80 16.05
C GLY A 66 13.75 25.36 14.72
N ASN A 67 14.24 26.57 14.43
CA ASN A 67 14.08 27.21 13.13
C ASN A 67 15.14 26.67 12.18
N ILE A 68 14.72 26.00 11.11
CA ILE A 68 15.59 25.57 10.03
C ILE A 68 15.37 26.49 8.83
N ASN A 69 16.45 27.08 8.32
CA ASN A 69 16.42 27.75 7.03
C ASN A 69 16.48 26.71 5.91
N PHE A 70 15.29 26.23 5.54
CA PHE A 70 15.12 25.17 4.54
C PHE A 70 15.54 25.63 3.14
N ARG A 71 15.34 26.92 2.82
CA ARG A 71 15.79 27.51 1.55
C ARG A 71 17.30 27.32 1.39
N ASN A 72 18.09 27.76 2.36
CA ASN A 72 19.54 27.64 2.30
C ASN A 72 19.98 26.18 2.20
N LEU A 73 19.30 25.25 2.89
CA LEU A 73 19.63 23.83 2.81
C LEU A 73 19.38 23.25 1.42
N ILE A 74 18.28 23.61 0.76
CA ILE A 74 18.00 23.15 -0.61
C ILE A 74 18.95 23.80 -1.61
N ASP A 75 19.15 25.12 -1.53
CA ASP A 75 20.02 25.84 -2.46
C ASP A 75 21.44 25.24 -2.42
N GLU A 76 21.96 24.97 -1.22
CA GLU A 76 23.25 24.26 -1.05
C GLU A 76 23.27 22.85 -1.68
N VAL A 77 22.16 22.09 -1.63
CA VAL A 77 22.08 20.75 -2.27
C VAL A 77 22.15 20.87 -3.79
N ILE A 78 21.37 21.80 -4.35
CA ILE A 78 21.28 22.00 -5.79
C ILE A 78 22.65 22.45 -6.34
N ASP A 79 23.32 23.36 -5.63
CA ASP A 79 24.63 23.86 -6.04
C ASP A 79 25.71 22.76 -5.96
N THR A 80 25.66 21.91 -4.92
CA THR A 80 26.70 20.89 -4.69
C THR A 80 26.56 19.67 -5.59
N ILE A 81 25.33 19.20 -5.81
CA ILE A 81 25.07 17.89 -6.46
C ILE A 81 24.61 18.04 -7.90
N PHE A 82 23.81 19.07 -8.18
CA PHE A 82 23.10 19.16 -9.46
C PHE A 82 23.69 20.21 -10.40
N ALA A 83 24.77 20.90 -10.01
CA ALA A 83 25.46 21.90 -10.84
C ALA A 83 24.49 22.86 -11.58
N SER A 84 23.40 23.25 -10.91
CA SER A 84 22.32 24.09 -11.44
C SER A 84 21.39 23.45 -12.48
N GLU A 85 21.28 22.11 -12.57
CA GLU A 85 20.17 21.45 -13.27
C GLU A 85 18.82 21.97 -12.72
N LEU A 86 17.87 22.18 -13.64
CA LEU A 86 16.51 22.62 -13.29
C LEU A 86 15.77 21.50 -12.54
N VAL A 87 15.87 21.52 -11.22
CA VAL A 87 15.07 20.68 -10.33
C VAL A 87 13.71 21.32 -10.11
N ASP A 88 12.65 20.60 -10.47
CA ASP A 88 11.28 21.03 -10.14
C ASP A 88 11.00 20.80 -8.65
N LEU A 89 11.26 21.84 -7.86
CA LEU A 89 11.01 21.87 -6.41
C LEU A 89 9.56 21.64 -6.03
N GLY A 90 8.59 21.86 -6.94
CA GLY A 90 7.17 21.62 -6.69
C GLY A 90 6.82 20.14 -6.54
N LYS A 91 7.69 19.24 -7.01
CA LYS A 91 7.50 17.79 -6.93
C LYS A 91 8.05 17.17 -5.64
N ILE A 92 8.91 17.89 -4.91
CA ILE A 92 9.50 17.38 -3.67
C ILE A 92 8.42 17.34 -2.60
N ARG A 93 8.09 16.12 -2.14
CA ARG A 93 7.18 15.90 -1.03
C ARG A 93 7.97 15.50 0.21
N CYS A 94 7.74 16.20 1.30
CA CYS A 94 8.34 15.93 2.60
C CYS A 94 7.28 15.43 3.60
N VAL A 95 7.74 14.83 4.69
CA VAL A 95 6.87 14.52 5.83
C VAL A 95 6.55 15.80 6.62
N ILE A 96 5.35 15.88 7.20
CA ILE A 96 4.93 17.02 8.04
C ILE A 96 5.78 17.08 9.33
N GLY A 97 6.20 15.91 9.83
CA GLY A 97 7.08 15.79 10.99
C GLY A 97 7.65 14.38 11.09
N LEU A 98 8.82 14.27 11.70
CA LEU A 98 9.53 13.01 11.85
C LEU A 98 8.89 12.16 12.97
N THR A 99 8.64 10.89 12.69
CA THR A 99 7.98 9.95 13.62
C THR A 99 8.94 8.99 14.31
N ASN A 100 10.19 8.92 13.84
CA ASN A 100 11.25 8.16 14.48
C ASN A 100 11.61 8.73 15.86
N GLU A 101 12.26 7.89 16.66
CA GLU A 101 12.65 8.19 18.05
C GLU A 101 13.61 9.38 18.13
N ASP A 102 14.65 9.37 17.29
CA ASP A 102 15.71 10.37 17.32
C ASP A 102 15.35 11.67 16.58
N LYS A 103 14.22 11.72 15.85
CA LYS A 103 13.91 12.79 14.87
C LYS A 103 15.06 13.06 13.90
N CYS A 104 15.79 12.01 13.52
CA CYS A 104 16.85 12.10 12.53
C CYS A 104 16.23 12.11 11.13
N PRO A 105 16.50 13.14 10.30
CA PRO A 105 16.03 13.18 8.92
C PRO A 105 16.90 12.31 8.01
N GLU A 106 16.33 11.94 6.86
CA GLU A 106 17.10 11.46 5.72
C GLU A 106 17.84 12.64 5.06
N PRO A 107 19.04 12.43 4.49
CA PRO A 107 19.72 13.44 3.67
C PRO A 107 18.82 13.98 2.55
N LEU A 108 18.74 15.31 2.41
CA LEU A 108 17.88 15.99 1.44
C LEU A 108 18.24 15.65 -0.01
N GLU A 109 19.51 15.39 -0.26
CA GLU A 109 20.10 14.97 -1.52
C GLU A 109 19.33 13.78 -2.12
N LYS A 110 19.06 12.76 -1.30
CA LYS A 110 18.30 11.56 -1.68
C LYS A 110 16.86 11.92 -2.05
N GLY A 111 16.23 12.82 -1.29
CA GLY A 111 14.87 13.31 -1.57
C GLY A 111 14.77 14.06 -2.91
N VAL A 112 15.78 14.87 -3.24
CA VAL A 112 15.85 15.58 -4.53
C VAL A 112 16.02 14.58 -5.68
N LEU A 113 16.93 13.62 -5.53
CA LEU A 113 17.15 12.55 -6.52
C LEU A 113 15.88 11.72 -6.74
N ARG A 114 15.16 11.32 -5.69
CA ARG A 114 13.87 10.60 -5.85
C ARG A 114 12.83 11.42 -6.61
N SER A 115 12.76 12.74 -6.35
CA SER A 115 11.85 13.65 -7.06
C SER A 115 12.16 13.74 -8.56
N LYS A 116 13.44 13.73 -8.95
CA LYS A 116 13.88 13.71 -10.37
C LYS A 116 13.25 12.54 -11.14
N TYR A 117 13.09 11.39 -10.48
CA TYR A 117 12.52 10.17 -11.06
C TYR A 117 11.05 9.93 -10.72
N GLY A 118 10.38 10.86 -10.01
CA GLY A 118 8.99 10.70 -9.60
C GLY A 118 8.75 9.53 -8.64
N LEU A 119 9.75 9.22 -7.82
CA LEU A 119 9.71 8.11 -6.86
C LEU A 119 9.14 8.55 -5.51
N TYR A 120 8.54 7.59 -4.81
CA TYR A 120 8.03 7.77 -3.45
C TYR A 120 8.84 6.92 -2.48
N VAL A 121 9.02 7.44 -1.27
CA VAL A 121 9.78 6.77 -0.21
C VAL A 121 8.84 6.24 0.86
N PHE A 122 9.09 5.02 1.31
CA PHE A 122 8.38 4.41 2.44
C PHE A 122 8.99 4.86 3.78
N LYS A 123 8.31 4.56 4.89
CA LYS A 123 8.69 5.04 6.25
C LYS A 123 10.09 4.63 6.71
N ASP A 124 10.71 3.66 6.05
CA ASP A 124 12.03 3.12 6.38
C ASP A 124 13.15 3.58 5.43
N GLY A 125 12.84 4.45 4.46
CA GLY A 125 13.77 4.97 3.46
C GLY A 125 13.77 4.23 2.12
N THR A 126 13.05 3.12 2.00
CA THR A 126 13.06 2.27 0.79
C THR A 126 12.02 2.70 -0.25
N CYS A 127 12.26 2.38 -1.52
CA CYS A 127 11.28 2.52 -2.61
C CYS A 127 10.60 1.18 -2.88
N ARG A 128 9.29 1.10 -2.62
CA ARG A 128 8.50 -0.13 -2.73
C ARG A 128 7.52 -0.09 -3.89
N PHE A 129 7.24 -1.26 -4.45
CA PHE A 129 6.10 -1.48 -5.34
C PHE A 129 5.25 -2.60 -4.77
N ASP A 130 3.97 -2.33 -4.56
CA ASP A 130 3.01 -3.27 -3.98
C ASP A 130 2.16 -3.90 -5.08
N ALA A 131 1.98 -5.22 -5.03
CA ALA A 131 1.09 -5.96 -5.92
C ALA A 131 0.55 -7.22 -5.25
N THR A 132 -0.61 -7.68 -5.71
CA THR A 132 -1.24 -8.91 -5.22
C THR A 132 -0.35 -10.12 -5.52
N ASN A 133 -0.27 -11.03 -4.56
CA ASN A 133 0.45 -12.28 -4.74
C ASN A 133 -0.33 -13.29 -5.59
N ALA A 134 0.39 -14.10 -6.37
CA ALA A 134 -0.20 -15.18 -7.14
C ALA A 134 0.78 -16.35 -7.24
N VAL A 135 0.29 -17.55 -7.01
CA VAL A 135 1.12 -18.75 -7.01
C VAL A 135 1.38 -19.22 -8.43
N MET A 136 2.63 -19.56 -8.73
CA MET A 136 3.04 -20.19 -9.97
C MET A 136 4.16 -21.18 -9.71
N THR A 137 4.03 -22.40 -10.23
CA THR A 137 5.10 -23.42 -10.15
C THR A 137 5.77 -23.65 -11.49
N HIS A 138 5.09 -23.31 -12.59
CA HIS A 138 5.54 -23.56 -13.95
C HIS A 138 5.19 -22.39 -14.86
N PHE A 139 6.03 -22.13 -15.86
CA PHE A 139 5.82 -21.04 -16.82
C PHE A 139 6.40 -21.41 -18.19
N LYS A 140 5.95 -20.73 -19.23
CA LYS A 140 6.58 -20.77 -20.56
C LYS A 140 7.38 -19.49 -20.80
N PRO A 141 8.55 -19.54 -21.45
CA PRO A 141 9.29 -18.33 -21.82
C PRO A 141 8.45 -17.27 -22.55
N SER A 142 7.56 -17.72 -23.45
CA SER A 142 6.63 -16.87 -24.20
C SER A 142 5.55 -16.17 -23.36
N GLU A 143 5.26 -16.67 -22.15
CA GLU A 143 4.32 -16.03 -21.21
C GLU A 143 4.98 -14.82 -20.54
N ILE A 144 6.27 -14.94 -20.21
CA ILE A 144 7.00 -13.97 -19.39
C ILE A 144 7.86 -12.98 -20.20
N GLY A 145 7.90 -13.16 -21.53
CA GLY A 145 8.59 -12.27 -22.47
C GLY A 145 10.11 -12.26 -22.34
N THR A 146 10.72 -13.34 -21.83
CA THR A 146 12.18 -13.42 -21.62
C THR A 146 12.84 -14.35 -22.64
N PRO A 147 13.90 -13.91 -23.34
CA PRO A 147 14.60 -14.74 -24.32
C PRO A 147 15.16 -16.03 -23.72
N ILE A 148 15.19 -17.09 -24.53
CA ILE A 148 15.67 -18.41 -24.12
C ILE A 148 17.13 -18.36 -23.68
N GLU A 149 17.96 -17.61 -24.39
CA GLU A 149 19.38 -17.43 -24.07
C GLU A 149 19.54 -16.84 -22.67
N LYS A 150 18.70 -15.86 -22.32
CA LYS A 150 18.70 -15.24 -21.00
C LYS A 150 18.26 -16.21 -19.92
N LEU A 151 17.24 -17.02 -20.16
CA LEU A 151 16.80 -18.06 -19.22
C LEU A 151 17.89 -19.13 -19.00
N ARG A 152 18.62 -19.51 -20.06
CA ARG A 152 19.77 -20.40 -19.96
C ARG A 152 20.88 -19.80 -19.10
N GLU A 153 21.20 -18.51 -19.25
CA GLU A 153 22.14 -17.79 -18.37
C GLU A 153 21.69 -17.81 -16.89
N LEU A 154 20.39 -17.70 -16.65
CA LEU A 154 19.79 -17.77 -15.31
C LEU A 154 19.77 -19.18 -14.71
N GLY A 155 20.18 -20.19 -15.50
CA GLY A 155 20.32 -21.58 -15.11
C GLY A 155 19.09 -22.45 -15.40
N TYR A 156 18.19 -22.03 -16.30
CA TYR A 156 17.11 -22.85 -16.84
C TYR A 156 17.64 -23.62 -18.05
N THR A 157 17.93 -24.91 -17.87
CA THR A 157 18.60 -25.74 -18.89
C THR A 157 17.67 -26.75 -19.56
N HIS A 158 16.69 -27.28 -18.83
CA HIS A 158 15.77 -28.31 -19.30
C HIS A 158 14.32 -27.94 -18.94
N ASP A 159 13.39 -28.44 -19.74
CA ASP A 159 11.95 -28.37 -19.48
C ASP A 159 11.50 -29.40 -18.44
N VAL A 160 10.21 -29.38 -18.11
CA VAL A 160 9.60 -30.31 -17.13
C VAL A 160 9.75 -31.79 -17.50
N ASN A 161 9.95 -32.11 -18.78
CA ASN A 161 10.13 -33.47 -19.30
C ASN A 161 11.62 -33.85 -19.42
N GLY A 162 12.54 -32.97 -18.99
CA GLY A 162 13.97 -33.16 -19.09
C GLY A 162 14.56 -32.91 -20.47
N GLN A 163 13.79 -32.34 -21.42
CA GLN A 163 14.33 -31.97 -22.73
C GLN A 163 15.10 -30.65 -22.63
N PRO A 164 16.20 -30.46 -23.38
CA PRO A 164 16.89 -29.18 -23.43
C PRO A 164 15.95 -28.02 -23.80
N LEU A 165 16.12 -26.87 -23.14
CA LEU A 165 15.33 -25.67 -23.41
C LEU A 165 15.76 -25.06 -24.75
N GLU A 166 14.96 -25.20 -25.80
CA GLU A 166 15.21 -24.75 -27.17
C GLU A 166 14.08 -23.92 -27.78
N ARG A 167 12.86 -24.00 -27.21
CA ARG A 167 11.67 -23.33 -27.73
C ARG A 167 10.96 -22.50 -26.66
N GLU A 168 10.28 -21.44 -27.09
CA GLU A 168 9.59 -20.51 -26.17
C GLU A 168 8.25 -21.05 -25.63
N ASP A 169 7.77 -22.17 -26.16
CA ASP A 169 6.54 -22.85 -25.77
C ASP A 169 6.77 -23.99 -24.78
N GLN A 170 8.04 -24.32 -24.48
CA GLN A 170 8.39 -25.33 -23.49
C GLN A 170 8.01 -24.86 -22.09
N LEU A 171 7.47 -25.78 -21.30
CA LEU A 171 7.09 -25.53 -19.92
C LEU A 171 8.30 -25.76 -19.01
N LEU A 172 8.65 -24.76 -18.22
CA LEU A 172 9.76 -24.78 -17.27
C LEU A 172 9.24 -24.78 -15.85
N GLU A 173 9.93 -25.47 -14.96
CA GLU A 173 9.68 -25.44 -13.51
C GLU A 173 10.31 -24.18 -12.91
N LEU A 174 9.49 -23.33 -12.28
CA LEU A 174 9.91 -22.08 -11.65
C LEU A 174 10.81 -22.37 -10.45
N LYS A 175 12.02 -21.80 -10.44
CA LYS A 175 12.89 -21.90 -9.27
C LYS A 175 12.31 -21.13 -8.10
N ILE A 176 12.54 -21.64 -6.89
CA ILE A 176 11.87 -21.17 -5.66
C ILE A 176 11.99 -19.65 -5.43
N ASN A 177 13.17 -19.08 -5.62
CA ASN A 177 13.42 -17.65 -5.40
C ASN A 177 13.23 -16.79 -6.66
N ASP A 178 12.81 -17.38 -7.79
CA ASP A 178 12.57 -16.63 -9.01
C ASP A 178 11.11 -16.12 -9.04
N ILE A 179 10.93 -14.89 -9.51
CA ILE A 179 9.63 -14.23 -9.60
C ILE A 179 9.39 -13.60 -10.97
N ILE A 180 8.12 -13.50 -11.34
CA ILE A 180 7.66 -12.79 -12.52
C ILE A 180 6.78 -11.64 -12.02
N ILE A 181 7.12 -10.42 -12.43
CA ILE A 181 6.52 -9.20 -11.89
C ILE A 181 5.64 -8.49 -12.94
N PRO A 182 4.68 -7.65 -12.53
CA PRO A 182 3.92 -6.82 -13.46
C PRO A 182 4.82 -5.90 -14.29
N GLU A 183 4.45 -5.61 -15.53
CA GLU A 183 5.14 -4.63 -16.37
C GLU A 183 5.22 -3.25 -15.69
N GLU A 184 4.17 -2.83 -14.97
CA GLU A 184 4.17 -1.57 -14.21
C GLU A 184 5.20 -1.56 -13.08
N ALA A 185 5.43 -2.73 -12.47
CA ALA A 185 6.44 -2.91 -11.45
C ALA A 185 7.85 -2.76 -12.05
N ALA A 186 8.06 -3.31 -13.25
CA ALA A 186 9.31 -3.18 -13.97
C ALA A 186 9.61 -1.71 -14.34
N GLU A 187 8.61 -0.96 -14.81
CA GLU A 187 8.79 0.48 -15.08
C GLU A 187 9.14 1.27 -13.82
N TYR A 188 8.49 0.96 -12.69
CA TYR A 188 8.79 1.59 -11.43
C TYR A 188 10.20 1.27 -10.94
N LEU A 189 10.58 -0.01 -10.88
CA LEU A 189 11.91 -0.45 -10.45
C LEU A 189 13.01 0.03 -11.40
N TYR A 190 12.74 0.16 -12.71
CA TYR A 190 13.67 0.78 -13.65
C TYR A 190 13.99 2.21 -13.24
N ARG A 191 12.99 3.03 -12.87
CA ARG A 191 13.23 4.37 -12.33
C ARG A 191 13.99 4.35 -11.01
N VAL A 192 13.71 3.38 -10.13
CA VAL A 192 14.49 3.18 -8.89
C VAL A 192 15.95 2.86 -9.21
N SER A 193 16.23 2.04 -10.23
CA SER A 193 17.61 1.72 -10.63
C SER A 193 18.40 2.97 -11.07
N LYS A 194 17.74 3.90 -11.76
CA LYS A 194 18.33 5.18 -12.16
C LYS A 194 18.59 6.09 -10.98
N PHE A 195 17.67 6.12 -10.03
CA PHE A 195 17.86 6.80 -8.77
C PHE A 195 19.09 6.25 -8.02
N VAL A 196 19.21 4.92 -7.89
CA VAL A 196 20.33 4.29 -7.19
C VAL A 196 21.67 4.55 -7.91
N ASP A 197 21.68 4.52 -9.25
CA ASP A 197 22.89 4.84 -10.02
C ASP A 197 23.34 6.30 -9.84
N ASP A 198 22.42 7.26 -9.94
CA ASP A 198 22.73 8.68 -9.70
C ASP A 198 23.07 8.93 -8.21
N GLU A 199 22.48 8.17 -7.28
CA GLU A 199 22.83 8.22 -5.85
C GLU A 199 24.26 7.73 -5.60
N LEU A 200 24.66 6.61 -6.21
CA LEU A 200 26.04 6.12 -6.12
C LEU A 200 27.04 7.14 -6.67
N GLU A 201 26.78 7.67 -7.87
CA GLU A 201 27.69 8.59 -8.54
C GLU A 201 27.74 9.96 -7.85
N LEU A 202 26.58 10.60 -7.67
CA LEU A 202 26.50 12.00 -7.27
C LEU A 202 26.57 12.20 -5.76
N PHE A 203 26.05 11.26 -4.96
CA PHE A 203 26.05 11.39 -3.50
C PHE A 203 27.19 10.61 -2.84
N TYR A 204 27.50 9.40 -3.32
CA TYR A 204 28.56 8.57 -2.74
C TYR A 204 29.91 8.65 -3.47
N GLY A 205 29.97 9.21 -4.69
CA GLY A 205 31.20 9.25 -5.49
C GLY A 205 31.67 7.88 -5.96
N LEU A 206 30.75 6.92 -6.12
CA LEU A 206 31.00 5.54 -6.54
C LEU A 206 30.50 5.31 -7.98
N PRO A 207 31.08 4.32 -8.70
CA PRO A 207 30.56 3.93 -10.01
C PRO A 207 29.10 3.48 -9.96
N ARG A 208 28.35 3.79 -11.04
CA ARG A 208 26.99 3.28 -11.26
C ARG A 208 26.97 1.75 -11.28
N PHE A 209 25.93 1.16 -10.71
CA PHE A 209 25.83 -0.29 -10.54
C PHE A 209 24.93 -0.94 -11.60
N TYR A 210 23.70 -0.46 -11.73
CA TYR A 210 22.67 -1.12 -12.53
C TYR A 210 22.87 -0.86 -14.04
N ASN A 211 23.06 0.39 -14.44
CA ASN A 211 23.30 0.80 -15.82
C ASN A 211 22.25 0.28 -16.84
N LEU A 212 21.01 0.06 -16.40
CA LEU A 212 19.94 -0.49 -17.25
C LEU A 212 19.58 0.48 -18.37
N ARG A 213 19.24 0.00 -19.56
CA ARG A 213 18.80 0.85 -20.69
C ARG A 213 17.29 0.84 -20.83
N GLU A 214 16.67 -0.28 -20.51
CA GLU A 214 15.22 -0.47 -20.56
C GLU A 214 14.72 -1.30 -19.38
N PRO A 215 13.41 -1.27 -19.05
CA PRO A 215 12.85 -2.05 -17.96
C PRO A 215 13.11 -3.56 -18.06
N ARG A 216 13.26 -4.09 -19.27
CA ARG A 216 13.54 -5.51 -19.52
C ARG A 216 14.90 -5.96 -19.01
N ASP A 217 15.86 -5.04 -18.89
CA ASP A 217 17.19 -5.32 -18.36
C ASP A 217 17.15 -5.70 -16.87
N LEU A 218 16.02 -5.53 -16.18
CA LEU A 218 15.82 -5.99 -14.80
C LEU A 218 15.93 -7.51 -14.65
N VAL A 219 15.77 -8.28 -15.74
CA VAL A 219 15.88 -9.75 -15.70
C VAL A 219 17.26 -10.18 -15.19
N GLY A 220 17.24 -10.95 -14.10
CA GLY A 220 18.43 -11.44 -13.39
C GLY A 220 18.85 -10.58 -12.19
N HIS A 221 18.30 -9.37 -12.03
CA HIS A 221 18.58 -8.56 -10.85
C HIS A 221 17.84 -9.07 -9.61
N ILE A 222 18.51 -8.88 -8.46
CA ILE A 222 18.02 -9.27 -7.15
C ILE A 222 17.07 -8.20 -6.61
N VAL A 223 15.96 -8.66 -6.09
CA VAL A 223 14.99 -7.88 -5.33
C VAL A 223 14.72 -8.54 -3.99
N PHE A 224 14.16 -7.76 -3.07
CA PHE A 224 13.64 -8.25 -1.82
C PHE A 224 12.13 -8.15 -1.84
N THR A 225 11.46 -9.24 -1.50
CA THR A 225 10.01 -9.26 -1.33
C THR A 225 9.66 -9.35 0.15
N ILE A 226 8.74 -8.50 0.59
CA ILE A 226 8.28 -8.41 1.97
C ILE A 226 6.77 -8.24 1.97
N SER A 227 6.10 -8.91 2.90
CA SER A 227 4.66 -8.79 3.07
C SER A 227 4.31 -7.80 4.17
N PRO A 228 3.11 -7.17 4.12
CA PRO A 228 2.61 -6.35 5.21
C PRO A 228 2.61 -7.12 6.53
N HIS A 229 2.68 -6.44 7.67
CA HIS A 229 2.68 -7.00 9.02
C HIS A 229 3.83 -7.99 9.31
N THR A 230 4.87 -8.02 8.48
CA THR A 230 6.07 -8.86 8.69
C THR A 230 7.33 -8.01 8.85
N PHE A 231 8.44 -8.64 9.24
CA PHE A 231 9.74 -7.98 9.36
C PHE A 231 10.88 -8.73 8.63
N ILE A 232 10.50 -9.69 7.79
CA ILE A 232 11.43 -10.57 7.07
C ILE A 232 11.28 -10.28 5.58
N ALA A 233 12.38 -9.87 4.96
CA ALA A 233 12.51 -9.72 3.53
C ALA A 233 13.14 -10.99 2.95
N ASN A 234 12.46 -11.60 1.98
CA ASN A 234 13.00 -12.76 1.25
C ASN A 234 13.67 -12.29 -0.03
N VAL A 235 14.86 -12.82 -0.30
CA VAL A 235 15.56 -12.61 -1.57
C VAL A 235 14.75 -13.24 -2.70
N ALA A 236 14.58 -12.49 -3.78
CA ALA A 236 14.03 -12.98 -5.02
C ALA A 236 14.83 -12.47 -6.22
N ARG A 237 14.68 -13.12 -7.37
CA ARG A 237 15.31 -12.74 -8.62
C ARG A 237 14.24 -12.60 -9.70
N ILE A 238 14.26 -11.47 -10.40
CA ILE A 238 13.31 -11.23 -11.50
C ILE A 238 13.73 -12.10 -12.69
N ILE A 239 12.80 -12.88 -13.24
CA ILE A 239 13.07 -13.70 -14.43
C ILE A 239 12.23 -13.32 -15.66
N GLY A 240 11.24 -12.44 -15.49
CA GLY A 240 10.40 -11.96 -16.58
C GLY A 240 9.23 -11.13 -16.08
N PHE A 241 8.30 -10.84 -16.99
CA PHE A 241 7.24 -9.88 -16.77
C PHE A 241 5.87 -10.43 -17.16
N THR A 242 4.82 -9.94 -16.51
CA THR A 242 3.43 -10.28 -16.84
C THR A 242 2.60 -9.01 -17.04
N LYS A 243 1.56 -9.11 -17.87
CA LYS A 243 0.57 -8.03 -18.06
C LYS A 243 -0.47 -7.99 -16.93
N ALA A 244 -0.57 -9.05 -16.14
CA ALA A 244 -1.45 -9.10 -14.98
C ALA A 244 -0.86 -8.26 -13.84
N SER A 245 -1.71 -7.60 -13.05
CA SER A 245 -1.29 -6.82 -11.88
C SER A 245 -1.00 -7.70 -10.65
N VAL A 246 -0.22 -8.78 -10.83
CA VAL A 246 0.14 -9.74 -9.78
C VAL A 246 1.62 -10.08 -9.83
N ILE A 247 2.21 -10.42 -8.69
CA ILE A 247 3.54 -11.02 -8.61
C ILE A 247 3.37 -12.53 -8.61
N PHE A 248 3.81 -13.19 -9.67
CA PHE A 248 3.88 -14.64 -9.71
C PHE A 248 5.16 -15.12 -9.04
N ALA A 249 5.01 -16.01 -8.05
CA ALA A 249 6.14 -16.67 -7.43
C ALA A 249 5.85 -18.11 -7.01
N HIS A 250 6.92 -18.85 -6.73
CA HIS A 250 6.82 -20.18 -6.19
C HIS A 250 6.05 -20.17 -4.84
N PRO A 251 5.15 -21.12 -4.57
CA PRO A 251 4.34 -21.11 -3.35
C PRO A 251 5.19 -21.10 -2.07
N PHE A 252 6.34 -21.80 -2.07
CA PHE A 252 7.29 -21.73 -0.94
C PHE A 252 7.82 -20.33 -0.66
N LEU A 253 7.97 -19.46 -1.67
CA LEU A 253 8.39 -18.08 -1.46
C LEU A 253 7.27 -17.21 -0.89
N HIS A 254 6.01 -17.42 -1.31
CA HIS A 254 4.87 -16.76 -0.66
C HIS A 254 4.68 -17.22 0.78
N ALA A 255 4.73 -18.52 1.04
CA ALA A 255 4.65 -19.10 2.39
C ALA A 255 5.82 -18.65 3.30
N ALA A 256 7.03 -18.48 2.76
CA ALA A 256 8.18 -17.95 3.51
C ALA A 256 7.98 -16.51 3.99
N LYS A 257 7.04 -15.78 3.39
CA LYS A 257 6.64 -14.44 3.84
C LYS A 257 5.45 -14.47 4.82
N ARG A 258 5.03 -15.65 5.28
CA ARG A 258 3.87 -15.84 6.19
C ARG A 258 2.59 -15.23 5.62
N ARG A 259 2.38 -15.44 4.33
CA ARG A 259 1.21 -14.99 3.59
C ARG A 259 0.57 -16.15 2.86
N ASN A 260 -0.75 -16.05 2.78
CA ASN A 260 -1.56 -16.96 2.01
C ASN A 260 -1.71 -16.39 0.61
N ALA A 261 -2.07 -17.23 -0.36
CA ALA A 261 -2.37 -16.80 -1.72
C ALA A 261 -3.88 -16.57 -1.89
N ASP A 262 -4.51 -15.89 -0.94
CA ASP A 262 -5.96 -15.64 -0.85
C ASP A 262 -6.35 -14.18 -1.20
N GLY A 263 -5.44 -13.44 -1.85
CA GLY A 263 -5.61 -12.04 -2.25
C GLY A 263 -4.75 -11.06 -1.48
N ASP A 264 -3.79 -11.56 -0.69
CA ASP A 264 -2.79 -10.75 -0.01
C ASP A 264 -1.88 -9.99 -0.98
N GLU A 265 -1.33 -8.86 -0.51
CA GLU A 265 -0.38 -8.04 -1.25
C GLU A 265 1.05 -8.24 -0.74
N ASP A 266 2.00 -8.16 -1.66
CA ASP A 266 3.43 -8.20 -1.38
C ASP A 266 4.11 -6.94 -1.95
N SER A 267 5.09 -6.43 -1.22
CA SER A 267 5.99 -5.39 -1.71
C SER A 267 7.24 -6.01 -2.34
N ILE A 268 7.76 -5.38 -3.39
CA ILE A 268 9.11 -5.64 -3.93
C ILE A 268 9.99 -4.39 -3.85
N ILE A 269 11.27 -4.61 -3.52
CA ILE A 269 12.29 -3.57 -3.32
C ILE A 269 13.54 -3.96 -4.10
N LEU A 270 14.13 -3.04 -4.86
CA LEU A 270 15.41 -3.33 -5.53
C LEU A 270 16.51 -3.63 -4.50
N GLY A 271 17.35 -4.62 -4.80
CA GLY A 271 18.35 -5.12 -3.86
C GLY A 271 19.26 -4.05 -3.29
N LEU A 272 19.83 -3.19 -4.14
CA LEU A 272 20.77 -2.17 -3.70
C LEU A 272 20.08 -0.94 -3.09
N ASP A 273 18.85 -0.62 -3.51
CA ASP A 273 18.03 0.40 -2.87
C ASP A 273 17.79 0.05 -1.40
N LEU A 274 17.42 -1.21 -1.12
CA LEU A 274 17.25 -1.70 0.24
C LEU A 274 18.53 -1.47 1.06
N LEU A 275 19.68 -1.89 0.55
CA LEU A 275 20.94 -1.86 1.30
C LEU A 275 21.45 -0.43 1.56
N LEU A 276 21.25 0.50 0.63
CA LEU A 276 21.73 1.88 0.75
C LEU A 276 20.79 2.77 1.56
N ASN A 277 19.48 2.56 1.43
CA ASN A 277 18.48 3.53 1.87
C ASN A 277 17.69 3.10 3.11
N PHE A 278 17.68 1.81 3.44
CA PHE A 278 17.08 1.35 4.68
C PHE A 278 17.88 1.81 5.91
N SER A 279 17.17 2.31 6.92
CA SER A 279 17.75 2.49 8.25
C SER A 279 16.74 2.27 9.37
N ARG A 280 17.16 1.51 10.39
CA ARG A 280 16.37 1.35 11.63
C ARG A 280 16.11 2.69 12.33
N HIS A 281 16.95 3.70 12.11
CA HIS A 281 16.75 5.04 12.66
C HIS A 281 15.59 5.80 12.02
N TYR A 282 15.09 5.39 10.84
CA TYR A 282 13.92 6.01 10.21
C TYR A 282 12.60 5.41 10.69
N LEU A 283 12.66 4.21 11.29
CA LEU A 283 11.46 3.54 11.77
C LEU A 283 10.75 4.36 12.87
N PRO A 284 9.40 4.41 12.84
CA PRO A 284 8.64 5.05 13.90
C PRO A 284 8.97 4.48 15.29
N ALA A 285 8.92 5.34 16.30
CA ALA A 285 9.18 4.93 17.68
C ALA A 285 8.10 3.99 18.26
N THR A 286 6.88 4.02 17.71
CA THR A 286 5.77 3.19 18.16
C THR A 286 5.94 1.73 17.70
N PRO A 287 5.59 0.73 18.54
CA PRO A 287 5.78 -0.69 18.21
C PRO A 287 5.20 -1.12 16.85
N GLY A 288 3.93 -0.81 16.57
CA GLY A 288 3.28 -1.13 15.29
C GLY A 288 3.84 -0.35 14.09
N GLY A 289 4.65 0.68 14.32
CA GLY A 289 5.34 1.38 13.24
C GLY A 289 6.56 0.64 12.68
N ARG A 290 7.08 -0.34 13.42
CA ARG A 290 8.23 -1.18 13.02
C ARG A 290 7.83 -2.40 12.20
N GLU A 291 6.54 -2.73 12.16
CA GLU A 291 5.98 -3.70 11.22
C GLU A 291 6.22 -3.22 9.78
N ASP A 292 6.29 -4.15 8.83
CA ASP A 292 6.61 -3.93 7.41
C ASP A 292 8.07 -3.56 7.13
N ALA A 293 8.95 -3.47 8.13
CA ALA A 293 10.35 -3.11 7.91
C ALA A 293 11.22 -4.35 7.65
N PRO A 294 12.11 -4.34 6.65
CA PRO A 294 12.99 -5.46 6.31
C PRO A 294 14.15 -5.57 7.32
N LEU A 295 13.82 -5.99 8.56
CA LEU A 295 14.78 -6.11 9.66
C LEU A 295 15.68 -7.34 9.53
N LEU A 296 15.18 -8.39 8.89
CA LEU A 296 15.90 -9.62 8.61
C LEU A 296 15.79 -9.93 7.13
N ILE A 297 16.89 -10.45 6.56
CA ILE A 297 16.96 -10.88 5.18
C ILE A 297 17.14 -12.40 5.15
N VAL A 298 16.28 -13.09 4.42
CA VAL A 298 16.37 -14.52 4.17
C VAL A 298 16.80 -14.75 2.72
N THR A 299 17.96 -15.38 2.57
CA THR A 299 18.57 -15.64 1.25
C THR A 299 18.23 -17.01 0.68
N LYS A 300 17.92 -17.97 1.56
CA LYS A 300 17.55 -19.35 1.22
C LYS A 300 16.30 -19.73 1.97
N ILE A 301 15.31 -20.24 1.25
CA ILE A 301 14.06 -20.70 1.83
C ILE A 301 14.27 -22.08 2.44
N ASP A 302 13.94 -22.21 3.73
CA ASP A 302 13.92 -23.48 4.45
C ASP A 302 12.47 -23.80 4.81
N LEU A 303 11.98 -24.94 4.29
CA LEU A 303 10.60 -25.35 4.49
C LEU A 303 10.27 -25.50 5.97
N ASN A 304 11.22 -25.84 6.85
CA ASN A 304 10.94 -25.94 8.30
C ASN A 304 10.41 -24.63 8.93
N TYR A 305 10.60 -23.49 8.28
CA TYR A 305 10.23 -22.16 8.79
C TYR A 305 9.21 -21.42 7.95
N ILE A 306 8.64 -22.06 6.92
CA ILE A 306 7.55 -21.48 6.11
C ILE A 306 6.18 -21.86 6.69
N ASP A 307 5.15 -21.21 6.17
CA ASP A 307 3.76 -21.51 6.53
C ASP A 307 3.33 -22.92 6.11
N ASP A 308 2.56 -23.59 6.99
CA ASP A 308 2.15 -24.98 6.83
C ASP A 308 1.06 -25.17 5.77
N GLU A 309 0.39 -24.10 5.32
CA GLU A 309 -0.56 -24.18 4.20
C GLU A 309 0.13 -24.75 2.93
N SER A 310 1.40 -24.40 2.72
CA SER A 310 2.19 -24.91 1.59
C SER A 310 2.41 -26.43 1.63
N TYR A 311 2.33 -27.06 2.81
CA TYR A 311 2.47 -28.50 2.97
C TYR A 311 1.27 -29.27 2.45
N ASN A 312 0.10 -28.64 2.38
CA ASN A 312 -1.14 -29.25 1.92
C ASN A 312 -1.26 -29.26 0.40
N MET A 313 -0.31 -28.65 -0.32
CA MET A 313 -0.30 -28.69 -1.78
C MET A 313 -0.06 -30.10 -2.29
N GLU A 314 -0.90 -30.55 -3.20
CA GLU A 314 -0.81 -31.85 -3.85
C GLU A 314 0.26 -31.82 -4.95
N VAL A 315 1.00 -32.91 -5.10
CA VAL A 315 2.12 -32.99 -6.06
C VAL A 315 1.85 -33.94 -7.24
N VAL A 316 0.58 -34.35 -7.42
CA VAL A 316 0.17 -35.31 -8.44
C VAL A 316 -0.06 -34.64 -9.80
N GLU A 317 0.30 -35.35 -10.88
CA GLU A 317 -0.05 -34.93 -12.25
C GLU A 317 -1.49 -35.31 -12.62
N ARG A 318 -2.04 -36.34 -11.96
CA ARG A 318 -3.41 -36.80 -12.18
C ARG A 318 -3.91 -37.48 -10.92
N TYR A 319 -5.15 -37.18 -10.53
CA TYR A 319 -5.78 -37.90 -9.42
C TYR A 319 -6.09 -39.35 -9.81
N PRO A 320 -5.89 -40.31 -8.89
CA PRO A 320 -6.23 -41.71 -9.11
C PRO A 320 -7.76 -41.91 -9.17
N LEU A 321 -8.21 -43.03 -9.75
CA LEU A 321 -9.64 -43.33 -9.90
C LEU A 321 -10.34 -43.40 -8.54
N GLU A 322 -9.66 -44.01 -7.57
CA GLU A 322 -10.11 -44.25 -6.21
C GLU A 322 -10.46 -42.93 -5.49
N PHE A 323 -9.78 -41.82 -5.83
CA PHE A 323 -10.10 -40.50 -5.31
C PHE A 323 -11.49 -40.07 -5.77
N TYR A 324 -11.75 -40.13 -7.07
CA TYR A 324 -13.05 -39.77 -7.65
C TYR A 324 -14.19 -40.63 -7.10
N GLU A 325 -13.99 -41.95 -6.96
CA GLU A 325 -14.99 -42.84 -6.37
C GLU A 325 -15.26 -42.53 -4.88
N SER A 326 -14.24 -42.09 -4.14
CA SER A 326 -14.38 -41.69 -2.74
C SER A 326 -15.19 -40.41 -2.58
N THR A 327 -15.11 -39.48 -3.55
CA THR A 327 -15.93 -38.26 -3.53
C THR A 327 -17.45 -38.55 -3.59
N TYR A 328 -17.87 -39.62 -4.27
CA TYR A 328 -19.28 -40.05 -4.29
C TYR A 328 -19.79 -40.53 -2.93
N ARG A 329 -18.88 -40.92 -2.03
CA ARG A 329 -19.21 -41.35 -0.67
C ARG A 329 -19.10 -40.24 0.36
N TYR A 330 -18.77 -39.01 -0.07
CA TYR A 330 -18.49 -37.88 0.83
C TYR A 330 -17.42 -38.21 1.87
N GLU A 331 -16.40 -38.98 1.46
CA GLU A 331 -15.27 -39.36 2.30
C GLU A 331 -14.52 -38.10 2.79
N SER A 332 -13.99 -38.15 4.01
CA SER A 332 -13.18 -37.05 4.54
C SER A 332 -11.81 -36.99 3.83
N PRO A 333 -11.29 -35.79 3.49
CA PRO A 333 -9.96 -35.65 2.89
C PRO A 333 -8.84 -36.31 3.68
N SER A 334 -8.93 -36.32 5.02
CA SER A 334 -7.91 -36.94 5.88
C SER A 334 -7.77 -38.45 5.68
N ASN A 335 -8.83 -39.14 5.25
CA ASN A 335 -8.79 -40.57 4.94
C ASN A 335 -8.13 -40.87 3.59
N LEU A 336 -7.85 -39.83 2.78
CA LEU A 336 -7.29 -39.92 1.44
C LEU A 336 -5.83 -39.40 1.37
N GLU A 337 -5.24 -38.97 2.48
CA GLU A 337 -3.84 -38.50 2.56
C GLU A 337 -2.81 -39.58 2.16
N ASP A 338 -3.19 -40.85 2.28
CA ASP A 338 -2.37 -41.96 1.80
C ASP A 338 -2.44 -42.17 0.29
N LEU A 339 -3.54 -41.78 -0.31
CA LEU A 339 -3.79 -41.92 -1.74
C LEU A 339 -3.20 -40.75 -2.53
N ILE A 340 -3.25 -39.53 -1.98
CA ILE A 340 -2.77 -38.32 -2.65
C ILE A 340 -1.53 -37.78 -1.91
N PRO A 341 -0.33 -37.88 -2.50
CA PRO A 341 0.86 -37.29 -1.91
C PRO A 341 0.79 -35.76 -1.92
N THR A 342 1.14 -35.18 -0.76
CA THR A 342 1.28 -33.74 -0.56
C THR A 342 2.74 -33.35 -0.36
N VAL A 343 3.04 -32.06 -0.49
CA VAL A 343 4.37 -31.49 -0.23
C VAL A 343 4.86 -31.88 1.16
N GLY A 344 4.02 -31.71 2.19
CA GLY A 344 4.39 -32.01 3.57
C GLY A 344 4.80 -33.47 3.75
N LYS A 345 4.04 -34.40 3.18
CA LYS A 345 4.33 -35.83 3.27
C LYS A 345 5.69 -36.17 2.64
N LEU A 346 5.97 -35.66 1.44
CA LEU A 346 7.27 -35.87 0.79
C LEU A 346 8.42 -35.20 1.54
N PHE A 347 8.17 -34.01 2.10
CA PHE A 347 9.16 -33.28 2.90
C PHE A 347 9.55 -34.04 4.16
N PHE A 348 8.58 -34.53 4.93
CA PHE A 348 8.83 -35.34 6.13
C PHE A 348 9.43 -36.72 5.82
N GLN A 349 9.29 -37.22 4.59
CA GLN A 349 10.01 -38.40 4.10
C GLN A 349 11.48 -38.13 3.73
N GLY A 350 11.94 -36.88 3.85
CA GLY A 350 13.34 -36.49 3.65
C GLY A 350 13.65 -35.83 2.30
N ILE A 351 12.64 -35.48 1.50
CA ILE A 351 12.83 -34.74 0.24
C ILE A 351 12.80 -33.23 0.55
N PRO A 352 13.94 -32.51 0.51
CA PRO A 352 14.02 -31.15 1.05
C PRO A 352 13.19 -30.12 0.27
N TYR A 353 13.05 -30.29 -1.04
CA TYR A 353 12.20 -29.46 -1.90
C TYR A 353 11.39 -30.37 -2.81
N PRO A 354 10.20 -30.81 -2.37
CA PRO A 354 9.34 -31.66 -3.19
C PRO A 354 8.93 -30.94 -4.47
N LYS A 355 9.04 -31.62 -5.61
CA LYS A 355 8.56 -31.10 -6.90
C LYS A 355 7.03 -31.02 -6.88
N ILE A 356 6.47 -29.87 -7.21
CA ILE A 356 5.02 -29.64 -7.24
C ILE A 356 4.53 -29.76 -8.68
N ASN A 357 3.86 -30.86 -9.02
CA ASN A 357 3.21 -31.00 -10.32
C ASN A 357 1.84 -30.31 -10.38
N PHE A 358 1.18 -30.41 -11.52
CA PHE A 358 -0.13 -29.81 -11.78
C PHE A 358 -0.99 -30.77 -12.60
N THR A 359 -2.31 -30.67 -12.44
CA THR A 359 -3.30 -31.54 -13.11
C THR A 359 -3.87 -30.94 -14.39
N ASN A 360 -4.01 -29.61 -14.44
CA ASN A 360 -4.59 -28.89 -15.56
C ASN A 360 -3.56 -27.96 -16.19
N THR A 361 -3.46 -28.00 -17.52
CA THR A 361 -2.62 -27.09 -18.30
C THR A 361 -3.40 -25.84 -18.69
N THR A 362 -2.73 -24.69 -18.68
CA THR A 362 -3.24 -23.44 -19.25
C THR A 362 -2.47 -23.06 -20.51
N ARG A 363 -3.11 -22.25 -21.37
CA ARG A 363 -2.47 -21.72 -22.58
C ARG A 363 -1.51 -20.58 -22.24
N ARG A 364 -1.98 -19.61 -21.45
CA ARG A 364 -1.14 -18.59 -20.78
C ARG A 364 -1.69 -18.30 -19.38
N ALA A 365 -0.82 -17.92 -18.45
CA ALA A 365 -1.20 -17.54 -17.09
C ALA A 365 -1.94 -16.18 -17.02
N ASP A 366 -1.67 -15.28 -17.96
CA ASP A 366 -2.24 -13.93 -18.05
C ASP A 366 -3.35 -13.80 -19.12
N GLU A 367 -3.91 -14.93 -19.59
CA GLU A 367 -5.03 -14.94 -20.54
C GLU A 367 -6.34 -14.60 -19.82
N GLY A 368 -6.71 -13.32 -19.82
CA GLY A 368 -7.95 -12.87 -19.20
C GLY A 368 -8.09 -11.35 -19.14
N PRO A 369 -9.20 -10.85 -18.57
CA PRO A 369 -9.36 -9.42 -18.32
C PRO A 369 -8.37 -8.93 -17.26
N LEU A 370 -7.35 -8.18 -17.69
CA LEU A 370 -6.27 -7.69 -16.84
C LEU A 370 -6.70 -6.68 -15.76
N MET A 371 -7.86 -6.06 -15.94
CA MET A 371 -8.40 -5.10 -14.99
C MET A 371 -9.88 -5.36 -14.75
N THR A 372 -10.25 -5.45 -13.47
CA THR A 372 -11.62 -5.66 -13.04
C THR A 372 -12.51 -4.49 -13.45
N THR A 373 -13.77 -4.77 -13.76
CA THR A 373 -14.77 -3.72 -14.03
C THR A 373 -14.92 -2.78 -12.84
N TYR A 374 -14.75 -3.29 -11.62
CA TYR A 374 -14.79 -2.47 -10.40
C TYR A 374 -13.75 -1.35 -10.39
N ARG A 375 -12.53 -1.60 -10.89
CA ARG A 375 -11.47 -0.58 -10.99
C ARG A 375 -11.69 0.40 -12.14
N LYS A 376 -12.37 -0.03 -13.21
CA LYS A 376 -12.68 0.82 -14.38
C LYS A 376 -13.77 1.86 -14.11
N LEU A 377 -14.63 1.62 -13.13
CA LEU A 377 -15.75 2.50 -12.78
C LEU A 377 -15.34 3.47 -11.68
N ASP A 378 -15.48 4.77 -11.91
CA ASP A 378 -15.16 5.79 -10.91
C ASP A 378 -16.30 6.03 -9.91
N LYS A 379 -17.55 6.00 -10.40
CA LYS A 379 -18.73 6.32 -9.61
C LYS A 379 -19.28 5.06 -8.93
N MET A 380 -19.64 5.20 -7.66
CA MET A 380 -20.25 4.12 -6.87
C MET A 380 -21.61 3.70 -7.46
N LEU A 381 -22.38 4.64 -8.01
CA LEU A 381 -23.67 4.34 -8.65
C LEU A 381 -23.51 3.36 -9.81
N ASP A 382 -22.59 3.67 -10.72
CA ASP A 382 -22.28 2.80 -11.85
C ASP A 382 -21.81 1.41 -11.38
N LYS A 383 -21.06 1.34 -10.27
CA LYS A 383 -20.65 0.06 -9.65
C LYS A 383 -21.84 -0.74 -9.13
N LEU A 384 -22.78 -0.07 -8.46
CA LEU A 384 -24.00 -0.70 -7.96
C LEU A 384 -24.89 -1.19 -9.10
N GLU A 385 -25.09 -0.36 -10.13
CA GLU A 385 -25.85 -0.74 -11.32
C GLU A 385 -25.24 -1.95 -12.04
N LYS A 386 -23.91 -1.97 -12.23
CA LYS A 386 -23.22 -3.12 -12.83
C LYS A 386 -23.22 -4.37 -11.96
N HIS A 387 -23.19 -4.20 -10.65
CA HIS A 387 -23.36 -5.31 -9.71
C HIS A 387 -24.74 -5.94 -9.87
N VAL A 388 -25.80 -5.14 -9.85
CA VAL A 388 -27.18 -5.64 -10.02
C VAL A 388 -27.42 -6.22 -11.43
N GLU A 389 -26.91 -5.57 -12.47
CA GLU A 389 -26.98 -6.08 -13.85
C GLU A 389 -26.34 -7.48 -13.97
N LEU A 390 -25.25 -7.74 -13.25
CA LEU A 390 -24.60 -9.04 -13.21
C LEU A 390 -25.46 -10.06 -12.47
N GLU A 391 -26.01 -9.71 -11.31
CA GLU A 391 -26.88 -10.59 -10.52
C GLU A 391 -28.11 -11.05 -11.31
N LEU A 392 -28.76 -10.14 -12.04
CA LEU A 392 -29.91 -10.46 -12.90
C LEU A 392 -29.59 -11.44 -14.03
N LYS A 393 -28.30 -11.55 -14.43
CA LYS A 393 -27.86 -12.49 -15.46
C LYS A 393 -27.50 -13.86 -14.90
N ILE A 394 -27.21 -13.98 -13.61
CA ILE A 394 -26.70 -15.21 -13.00
C ILE A 394 -27.86 -16.05 -12.46
N ARG A 395 -28.04 -17.25 -13.03
CA ARG A 395 -29.09 -18.20 -12.59
C ARG A 395 -28.96 -18.66 -11.13
N ALA A 396 -27.74 -18.69 -10.59
CA ALA A 396 -27.45 -19.15 -9.23
C ALA A 396 -27.74 -18.08 -8.16
N VAL A 397 -27.97 -16.82 -8.55
CA VAL A 397 -28.19 -15.71 -7.64
C VAL A 397 -29.68 -15.43 -7.58
N ASN A 398 -30.22 -15.24 -6.37
CA ASN A 398 -31.53 -14.63 -6.16
C ASN A 398 -31.35 -13.11 -6.08
N PRO A 399 -31.72 -12.33 -7.12
CA PRO A 399 -31.46 -10.89 -7.14
C PRO A 399 -32.16 -10.15 -6.01
N GLU A 400 -33.38 -10.56 -5.64
CA GLU A 400 -34.15 -9.89 -4.60
C GLU A 400 -33.47 -10.00 -3.23
N ASP A 401 -33.01 -11.21 -2.86
CA ASP A 401 -32.30 -11.44 -1.60
C ASP A 401 -30.92 -10.76 -1.61
N SER A 402 -30.18 -10.84 -2.72
CA SER A 402 -28.84 -10.24 -2.83
C SER A 402 -28.88 -8.72 -2.70
N ILE A 403 -29.75 -8.05 -3.45
CA ILE A 403 -29.94 -6.59 -3.39
C ILE A 403 -30.38 -6.17 -1.99
N ALA A 404 -31.35 -6.87 -1.40
CA ALA A 404 -31.82 -6.57 -0.04
C ALA A 404 -30.70 -6.69 1.00
N ARG A 405 -29.85 -7.73 0.91
CA ARG A 405 -28.70 -7.92 1.80
C ARG A 405 -27.60 -6.89 1.58
N ALA A 406 -27.29 -6.55 0.33
CA ALA A 406 -26.30 -5.54 -0.02
C ALA A 406 -26.69 -4.17 0.56
N ILE A 407 -27.95 -3.76 0.36
CA ILE A 407 -28.49 -2.50 0.89
C ILE A 407 -28.53 -2.52 2.42
N THR A 408 -28.95 -3.62 3.02
CA THR A 408 -29.06 -3.71 4.50
C THR A 408 -27.70 -3.71 5.18
N SER A 409 -26.73 -4.44 4.64
CA SER A 409 -25.43 -4.64 5.29
C SER A 409 -24.49 -3.45 5.12
N HIS A 410 -24.52 -2.80 3.95
CA HIS A 410 -23.64 -1.68 3.62
C HIS A 410 -24.36 -0.34 3.70
N PHE A 411 -25.40 -0.13 2.89
CA PHE A 411 -25.99 1.19 2.68
C PHE A 411 -26.75 1.71 3.91
N LEU A 412 -27.65 0.91 4.48
CA LEU A 412 -28.39 1.28 5.69
C LEU A 412 -27.44 1.53 6.86
N ARG A 413 -26.44 0.67 7.04
CA ARG A 413 -25.43 0.82 8.10
C ARG A 413 -24.60 2.09 7.93
N ASP A 414 -24.17 2.40 6.71
CA ASP A 414 -23.39 3.59 6.39
C ASP A 414 -24.19 4.87 6.57
N VAL A 415 -25.43 4.93 6.09
CA VAL A 415 -26.30 6.11 6.24
C VAL A 415 -26.59 6.37 7.71
N SER A 416 -27.05 5.35 8.45
CA SER A 416 -27.31 5.51 9.90
C SER A 416 -26.04 5.89 10.67
N GLY A 417 -24.90 5.28 10.33
CA GLY A 417 -23.60 5.60 10.92
C GLY A 417 -23.18 7.04 10.65
N ASN A 418 -23.35 7.51 9.42
CA ASN A 418 -23.04 8.87 9.02
C ASN A 418 -23.98 9.88 9.69
N LEU A 419 -25.29 9.65 9.74
CA LEU A 419 -26.22 10.56 10.44
C LEU A 419 -25.88 10.67 11.93
N ARG A 420 -25.57 9.55 12.59
CA ARG A 420 -25.12 9.55 13.99
C ARG A 420 -23.79 10.28 14.16
N LYS A 421 -22.83 10.08 13.25
CA LYS A 421 -21.53 10.76 13.30
C LYS A 421 -21.68 12.26 13.04
N PHE A 422 -22.64 12.67 12.22
CA PHE A 422 -22.93 14.08 11.94
C PHE A 422 -23.41 14.80 13.20
N SER A 423 -24.35 14.20 13.95
CA SER A 423 -24.88 14.80 15.18
C SER A 423 -23.86 14.88 16.31
N MET A 424 -22.85 14.01 16.32
CA MET A 424 -21.79 13.95 17.34
C MET A 424 -20.45 14.56 16.88
N GLN A 425 -20.41 15.22 15.71
CA GLN A 425 -19.16 15.62 15.09
C GLN A 425 -18.40 16.71 15.87
N SER A 426 -17.08 16.73 15.71
CA SER A 426 -16.22 17.84 16.14
C SER A 426 -16.05 18.86 15.00
N PHE A 427 -15.61 20.06 15.34
CA PHE A 427 -15.27 21.13 14.41
C PHE A 427 -13.75 21.22 14.27
N ARG A 428 -13.26 21.56 13.08
CA ARG A 428 -11.82 21.82 12.87
C ARG A 428 -11.59 23.23 12.35
N CYS A 429 -10.48 23.85 12.73
CA CYS A 429 -10.04 25.08 12.08
C CYS A 429 -9.45 24.77 10.70
N SER A 430 -9.85 25.54 9.67
CA SER A 430 -9.31 25.39 8.31
C SER A 430 -7.83 25.74 8.19
N MET A 431 -7.33 26.64 9.06
CA MET A 431 -5.96 27.15 9.01
C MET A 431 -4.98 26.34 9.87
N CYS A 432 -5.32 26.10 11.14
CA CYS A 432 -4.41 25.46 12.10
C CYS A 432 -4.78 24.01 12.47
N ASN A 433 -5.86 23.46 11.91
CA ASN A 433 -6.37 22.11 12.21
C ASN A 433 -6.68 21.83 13.68
N ALA A 434 -6.78 22.86 14.53
CA ALA A 434 -7.25 22.70 15.90
C ALA A 434 -8.66 22.09 15.92
N LYS A 435 -8.84 21.05 16.74
CA LYS A 435 -10.11 20.32 16.89
C LYS A 435 -10.86 20.82 18.11
N TYR A 436 -12.14 21.12 17.93
CA TYR A 436 -13.04 21.59 18.97
C TYR A 436 -14.24 20.66 19.06
N ARG A 437 -14.54 20.18 20.27
CA ARG A 437 -15.75 19.36 20.51
C ARG A 437 -17.04 20.16 20.29
N ARG A 438 -17.02 21.45 20.60
CA ARG A 438 -18.14 22.40 20.44
C ARG A 438 -17.60 23.69 19.82
N LEU A 439 -18.42 24.39 19.06
CA LEU A 439 -18.06 25.71 18.54
C LEU A 439 -17.87 26.68 19.71
N PRO A 440 -16.72 27.40 19.79
CA PRO A 440 -16.57 28.54 20.68
C PRO A 440 -17.64 29.59 20.35
N LEU A 441 -18.14 30.29 21.38
CA LEU A 441 -19.16 31.33 21.22
C LEU A 441 -18.69 32.50 20.33
N SER A 442 -17.38 32.68 20.18
CA SER A 442 -16.79 33.67 19.28
C SER A 442 -16.94 33.33 17.79
N GLY A 443 -17.33 32.08 17.46
CA GLY A 443 -17.41 31.58 16.08
C GLY A 443 -16.05 31.41 15.39
N LYS A 444 -14.94 31.72 16.07
CA LYS A 444 -13.57 31.70 15.52
C LYS A 444 -12.69 30.74 16.30
N CYS A 445 -11.63 30.26 15.66
CA CYS A 445 -10.62 29.46 16.32
C CYS A 445 -9.90 30.28 17.40
N GLU A 446 -9.91 29.79 18.64
CA GLU A 446 -9.23 30.42 19.78
C GLU A 446 -7.70 30.48 19.63
N LYS A 447 -7.10 29.63 18.78
CA LYS A 447 -5.64 29.59 18.57
C LYS A 447 -5.13 30.54 17.49
N CYS A 448 -5.86 30.67 16.37
CA CYS A 448 -5.37 31.43 15.21
C CYS A 448 -6.39 32.40 14.61
N GLY A 449 -7.60 32.52 15.19
CA GLY A 449 -8.67 33.38 14.68
C GLY A 449 -9.31 32.90 13.37
N GLY A 450 -8.88 31.78 12.80
CA GLY A 450 -9.41 31.23 11.55
C GLY A 450 -10.81 30.62 11.68
N ASN A 451 -11.44 30.36 10.53
CA ASN A 451 -12.78 29.79 10.46
C ASN A 451 -12.82 28.33 10.93
N LEU A 452 -13.91 27.98 11.61
CA LEU A 452 -14.20 26.61 12.04
C LEU A 452 -15.15 25.97 11.03
N VAL A 453 -14.78 24.81 10.53
CA VAL A 453 -15.55 24.05 9.54
C VAL A 453 -16.02 22.72 10.14
N LEU A 454 -17.14 22.22 9.60
CA LEU A 454 -17.64 20.87 9.89
C LEU A 454 -16.59 19.84 9.48
N THR A 455 -16.52 18.74 10.23
CA THR A 455 -15.69 17.60 9.84
C THR A 455 -16.43 16.67 8.87
N MET A 456 -17.76 16.77 8.83
CA MET A 456 -18.59 16.07 7.87
C MET A 456 -19.77 16.94 7.43
N TYR A 457 -19.98 17.02 6.12
CA TYR A 457 -21.04 17.84 5.53
C TYR A 457 -22.34 17.05 5.34
N PRO A 458 -23.52 17.71 5.37
CA PRO A 458 -24.82 17.05 5.17
C PRO A 458 -24.87 16.18 3.91
N ARG A 459 -24.34 16.68 2.79
CA ARG A 459 -24.27 15.95 1.50
C ARG A 459 -23.58 14.60 1.62
N SER A 460 -22.51 14.53 2.42
CA SER A 460 -21.77 13.28 2.62
C SER A 460 -22.56 12.28 3.45
N ALA A 461 -23.43 12.74 4.35
CA ALA A 461 -24.24 11.89 5.20
C ALA A 461 -25.41 11.23 4.46
N VAL A 462 -25.99 11.91 3.46
CA VAL A 462 -27.18 11.42 2.71
C VAL A 462 -26.88 10.86 1.32
N LYS A 463 -25.61 10.89 0.90
CA LYS A 463 -25.16 10.56 -0.47
C LYS A 463 -25.78 9.29 -1.07
N TYR A 464 -26.10 8.32 -0.23
CA TYR A 464 -26.48 6.96 -0.63
C TYR A 464 -27.99 6.67 -0.56
N ILE A 465 -28.79 7.56 0.01
CA ILE A 465 -30.23 7.31 0.24
C ILE A 465 -30.98 7.24 -1.09
N GLU A 466 -30.91 8.31 -1.89
CA GLU A 466 -31.62 8.39 -3.18
C GLU A 466 -31.19 7.28 -4.17
N PRO A 467 -29.89 6.99 -4.35
CA PRO A 467 -29.45 5.83 -5.14
C PRO A 467 -30.04 4.50 -4.72
N ALA A 468 -30.08 4.23 -3.41
CA ALA A 468 -30.57 2.96 -2.90
C ALA A 468 -32.09 2.85 -3.08
N LEU A 469 -32.83 3.95 -2.90
CA LEU A 469 -34.26 4.00 -3.19
C LEU A 469 -34.55 3.73 -4.68
N LYS A 470 -33.87 4.43 -5.59
CA LYS A 470 -34.00 4.21 -7.04
C LYS A 470 -33.73 2.76 -7.43
N THR A 471 -32.72 2.14 -6.82
CA THR A 471 -32.38 0.74 -7.08
C THR A 471 -33.49 -0.20 -6.61
N LEU A 472 -34.05 0.02 -5.42
CA LEU A 472 -35.14 -0.80 -4.89
C LEU A 472 -36.43 -0.64 -5.71
N GLU A 473 -36.77 0.58 -6.09
CA GLU A 473 -37.97 0.89 -6.89
C GLU A 473 -37.87 0.25 -8.29
N ALA A 474 -36.70 0.34 -8.94
CA ALA A 474 -36.47 -0.29 -10.25
C ALA A 474 -36.64 -1.83 -10.23
N HIS A 475 -36.43 -2.47 -9.07
CA HIS A 475 -36.54 -3.92 -8.90
C HIS A 475 -37.81 -4.32 -8.13
N ASN A 476 -38.76 -3.39 -7.93
CA ASN A 476 -40.02 -3.61 -7.23
C ASN A 476 -39.87 -4.15 -5.79
N LEU A 477 -38.75 -3.82 -5.12
CA LEU A 477 -38.43 -4.25 -3.76
C LEU A 477 -38.96 -3.26 -2.72
N MET A 478 -40.30 -3.20 -2.59
CA MET A 478 -41.00 -2.20 -1.75
C MET A 478 -41.23 -2.62 -0.29
N GLY A 479 -40.53 -3.66 0.17
CA GLY A 479 -40.66 -4.22 1.52
C GLY A 479 -39.98 -3.40 2.63
N TYR A 480 -39.60 -4.07 3.72
CA TYR A 480 -39.00 -3.46 4.91
C TYR A 480 -37.79 -2.56 4.61
N VAL A 481 -36.90 -2.97 3.71
CA VAL A 481 -35.67 -2.24 3.38
C VAL A 481 -35.99 -0.88 2.76
N HIS A 482 -36.97 -0.83 1.86
CA HIS A 482 -37.43 0.40 1.23
C HIS A 482 -38.09 1.36 2.25
N GLN A 483 -38.96 0.84 3.12
CA GLN A 483 -39.57 1.66 4.19
C GLN A 483 -38.51 2.24 5.13
N ARG A 484 -37.50 1.45 5.49
CA ARG A 484 -36.41 1.90 6.37
C ARG A 484 -35.55 2.98 5.73
N LEU A 485 -35.29 2.91 4.43
CA LEU A 485 -34.60 3.99 3.71
C LEU A 485 -35.43 5.27 3.65
N LYS A 486 -36.75 5.17 3.44
CA LYS A 486 -37.65 6.35 3.50
C LYS A 486 -37.67 6.99 4.87
N LEU A 487 -37.69 6.20 5.94
CA LEU A 487 -37.57 6.74 7.30
C LEU A 487 -36.24 7.46 7.52
N LEU A 488 -35.12 6.89 7.05
CA LEU A 488 -33.82 7.56 7.12
C LEU A 488 -33.76 8.84 6.28
N GLU A 489 -34.46 8.88 5.15
CA GLU A 489 -34.60 10.09 4.34
C GLU A 489 -35.35 11.18 5.11
N GLU A 490 -36.46 10.83 5.77
CA GLU A 490 -37.24 11.76 6.60
C GLU A 490 -36.44 12.25 7.82
N GLU A 491 -35.73 11.35 8.50
CA GLU A 491 -34.82 11.70 9.61
C GLU A 491 -33.73 12.67 9.15
N ALA A 492 -33.10 12.39 8.00
CA ALA A 492 -32.10 13.26 7.41
C ALA A 492 -32.69 14.63 7.06
N ARG A 493 -33.86 14.67 6.41
CA ARG A 493 -34.56 15.92 6.08
C ARG A 493 -34.81 16.74 7.35
N SER A 494 -35.37 16.12 8.38
CA SER A 494 -35.63 16.75 9.69
C SER A 494 -34.37 17.31 10.34
N MET A 495 -33.27 16.54 10.35
CA MET A 495 -31.98 16.98 10.91
C MET A 495 -31.38 18.19 10.18
N PHE A 496 -31.55 18.28 8.86
CA PHE A 496 -30.94 19.33 8.06
C PHE A 496 -31.85 20.53 7.79
N THR A 497 -33.14 20.46 8.15
CA THR A 497 -34.08 21.59 8.01
C THR A 497 -33.55 22.88 8.65
N PHE A 498 -32.89 22.75 9.81
CA PHE A 498 -32.32 23.87 10.58
C PHE A 498 -31.05 24.50 9.94
N LEU A 499 -30.40 23.82 8.99
CA LEU A 499 -29.22 24.38 8.29
C LEU A 499 -29.62 25.34 7.17
N ARG A 500 -30.88 25.30 6.71
CA ARG A 500 -31.38 26.14 5.62
C ARG A 500 -31.55 27.62 6.01
N GLU A 501 -31.61 27.95 7.30
CA GLU A 501 -31.79 29.34 7.76
C GLU A 501 -30.47 30.15 7.84
N GLY A 502 -29.31 29.49 7.81
CA GLY A 502 -27.99 30.15 7.99
C GLY A 502 -27.06 30.16 6.77
N GLU A 503 -27.25 29.24 5.82
CA GLU A 503 -26.46 29.17 4.60
C GLU A 503 -27.39 28.96 3.41
N LYS A 504 -27.28 29.82 2.37
CA LYS A 504 -27.86 29.56 1.04
C LYS A 504 -27.22 28.29 0.46
N LEU A 505 -27.69 27.13 0.90
CA LEU A 505 -27.52 25.86 0.20
C LEU A 505 -28.40 25.94 -1.04
N LYS A 506 -27.74 26.05 -2.20
CA LYS A 506 -28.38 26.08 -3.52
C LYS A 506 -29.43 24.99 -3.63
N GLU A 507 -30.57 25.36 -4.21
CA GLU A 507 -31.77 24.54 -4.46
C GLU A 507 -31.51 23.22 -5.21
N GLU A 508 -30.32 22.99 -5.76
CA GLU A 508 -29.96 21.82 -6.58
C GLU A 508 -29.75 20.50 -5.80
N MET A 509 -30.12 20.42 -4.51
CA MET A 509 -29.83 19.25 -3.67
C MET A 509 -31.01 18.30 -3.45
N LEU A 510 -32.23 18.67 -3.84
CA LEU A 510 -33.44 17.82 -3.86
C LEU A 510 -34.48 18.44 -4.81
N GLU A 511 -34.30 18.33 -6.13
CA GLU A 511 -35.36 18.50 -7.13
C GLU A 511 -35.41 17.17 -7.90
N GLU A 512 -36.53 16.44 -8.03
CA GLU A 512 -37.91 16.86 -8.22
C GLU A 512 -38.87 16.05 -7.31
N VAL A 513 -39.70 16.75 -6.54
CA VAL A 513 -41.06 16.26 -6.28
C VAL A 513 -41.97 17.46 -6.51
N GLU A 514 -42.75 17.42 -7.58
CA GLU A 514 -43.76 18.42 -7.89
C GLU A 514 -44.63 18.71 -6.66
N PRO A 515 -45.04 19.98 -6.45
CA PRO A 515 -46.00 20.29 -5.42
C PRO A 515 -47.37 19.70 -5.83
N VAL A 516 -47.70 18.53 -5.28
CA VAL A 516 -49.07 18.02 -5.35
C VAL A 516 -49.98 19.10 -4.77
N ARG A 517 -50.90 19.55 -5.63
CA ARG A 517 -52.00 20.49 -5.37
C ARG A 517 -52.50 20.39 -3.93
N ARG A 518 -52.66 21.56 -3.30
CA ARG A 518 -53.53 21.77 -2.14
C ARG A 518 -54.90 21.12 -2.38
N GLN A 519 -55.11 19.93 -1.83
CA GLN A 519 -56.45 19.43 -1.54
C GLN A 519 -56.82 19.88 -0.13
N ARG A 520 -58.07 20.34 0.00
CA ARG A 520 -58.62 20.91 1.23
C ARG A 520 -58.76 19.82 2.29
N LEU A 521 -58.62 20.24 3.54
CA LEU A 521 -59.04 19.53 4.75
C LEU A 521 -60.55 19.23 4.72
N VAL A 522 -60.97 18.21 3.98
CA VAL A 522 -62.18 17.41 4.24
C VAL A 522 -61.96 16.06 3.54
N ASP A 523 -62.36 14.98 4.19
CA ASP A 523 -62.35 13.58 3.75
C ASP A 523 -61.13 12.77 4.19
N PHE A 524 -61.15 12.35 5.46
CA PHE A 524 -61.05 10.94 5.88
C PHE A 524 -61.40 10.85 7.38
N LEU A 525 -62.70 10.91 7.65
CA LEU A 525 -63.34 10.03 8.63
C LEU A 525 -63.46 8.64 7.99
#